data_AF-A0A920DKX1-F1
#
_entry.id   AF-A0A920DKX1-F1
#
_cell.length_a   1.000
_cell.length_b   1.000
_cell.length_c   1.000
_cell.angle_alpha   90.00
_cell.angle_beta   90.00
_cell.angle_gamma   90.00
#
_symmetry.space_group_name_H-M   'P 1'
#
loop_
_entity.id
_entity.type
_entity.pdbx_description
1 polymer ?
#
loop_
_entity_poly.entity_id
_entity_poly.type
_entity_poly.pdbx_seq_one_letter_code
_entity_poly.pdbx_strand_id
1 'polypeptide(L)'
;MTINAKTLFDPNLEKDNCGFGLIAQRNGKRSRKLVKKSILGLTSMTHRGAIGADGKTGDGCGLLFDLNHSFFKLKVGGELDVELPDFFAVAQLFHKNDIDFYYSSISKFLNSQDLDIAVTRSVPVNNEVLGKIARQNLPNISQIFITSKNINLNKERFEACLLQARKFIEEKFDNDEEFYVCSMSTQTIVYKGLMLPSAIDEFYLDLKDKNLKQRFAYSINDFQQIHCLDGI
;
A
#
# COMPACT_ATOMS: atom_id res chain seq x y z
N MET A 1 8.57 -25.96 48.21
CA MET A 1 9.21 -25.45 46.98
C MET A 1 8.17 -25.47 45.89
N THR A 2 7.58 -24.31 45.59
CA THR A 2 6.62 -24.18 44.47
C THR A 2 7.18 -23.11 43.57
N ILE A 3 7.71 -23.54 42.42
CA ILE A 3 8.32 -22.65 41.44
C ILE A 3 7.16 -21.93 40.74
N ASN A 4 6.95 -20.67 41.09
CA ASN A 4 5.99 -19.82 40.41
C ASN A 4 6.66 -19.32 39.11
N ALA A 5 6.47 -20.07 38.02
CA ALA A 5 6.98 -19.67 36.72
C ALA A 5 6.21 -18.43 36.25
N LYS A 6 6.80 -17.24 36.42
CA LYS A 6 6.32 -16.03 35.74
C LYS A 6 6.49 -16.25 34.23
N THR A 7 5.39 -16.48 33.54
CA THR A 7 5.35 -16.45 32.08
C THR A 7 5.64 -15.02 31.62
N LEU A 8 6.41 -14.85 30.54
CA LEU A 8 6.61 -13.56 29.84
C LEU A 8 5.33 -13.04 29.16
N PHE A 9 4.25 -13.82 29.24
CA PHE A 9 2.94 -13.49 28.71
C PHE A 9 2.15 -12.69 29.76
N ASP A 10 1.76 -11.46 29.41
CA ASP A 10 0.79 -10.65 30.14
C ASP A 10 -0.55 -10.68 29.37
N PRO A 11 -1.59 -11.33 29.92
CA PRO A 11 -2.92 -11.39 29.30
C PRO A 11 -3.53 -10.00 29.03
N ASN A 12 -3.08 -8.95 29.73
CA ASN A 12 -3.57 -7.59 29.50
C ASN A 12 -2.96 -6.93 28.25
N LEU A 13 -1.95 -7.55 27.63
CA LEU A 13 -1.42 -7.15 26.32
C LEU A 13 -2.15 -7.86 25.15
N GLU A 14 -3.07 -8.78 25.46
CA GLU A 14 -3.89 -9.46 24.47
C GLU A 14 -4.94 -8.48 23.93
N LYS A 15 -4.60 -7.81 22.82
CA LYS A 15 -5.56 -7.00 22.06
C LYS A 15 -6.40 -7.92 21.18
N ASP A 16 -7.65 -8.12 21.58
CA ASP A 16 -8.65 -8.78 20.76
C ASP A 16 -9.28 -7.80 19.75
N ASN A 17 -9.58 -8.32 18.56
CA ASN A 17 -10.39 -7.74 17.45
C ASN A 17 -9.70 -7.08 16.25
N CYS A 18 -8.74 -7.75 15.61
CA CYS A 18 -8.39 -7.42 14.22
C CYS A 18 -8.42 -8.67 13.33
N GLY A 19 -9.05 -8.56 12.17
CA GLY A 19 -9.07 -9.62 11.18
C GLY A 19 -7.91 -9.46 10.20
N PHE A 20 -7.12 -10.52 10.03
CA PHE A 20 -6.20 -10.65 8.90
C PHE A 20 -6.59 -11.83 8.00
N GLY A 21 -6.19 -11.76 6.73
CA GLY A 21 -6.39 -12.85 5.79
C GLY A 21 -5.29 -12.92 4.75
N LEU A 22 -4.88 -14.14 4.38
CA LEU A 22 -3.93 -14.39 3.30
C LEU A 22 -4.58 -15.29 2.26
N ILE A 23 -4.52 -14.89 0.99
CA ILE A 23 -4.97 -15.71 -0.14
C ILE A 23 -3.83 -15.77 -1.15
N ALA A 24 -3.47 -16.99 -1.57
CA ALA A 24 -2.42 -17.20 -2.58
C ALA A 24 -2.85 -18.23 -3.64
N GLN A 25 -2.42 -18.00 -4.88
CA GLN A 25 -2.54 -18.95 -5.97
C GLN A 25 -1.42 -20.00 -5.87
N ARG A 26 -1.78 -21.26 -5.63
CA ARG A 26 -0.82 -22.37 -5.53
C ARG A 26 0.02 -22.58 -6.80
N ASN A 27 -0.50 -22.19 -7.97
CA ASN A 27 0.18 -22.32 -9.26
C ASN A 27 1.01 -21.08 -9.62
N GLY A 28 1.07 -20.06 -8.75
CA GLY A 28 1.80 -18.81 -8.99
C GLY A 28 1.20 -17.89 -10.07
N LYS A 29 0.10 -18.28 -10.73
CA LYS A 29 -0.50 -17.51 -11.84
C LYS A 29 -1.43 -16.44 -11.29
N ARG A 30 -1.22 -15.20 -11.73
CA ARG A 30 -2.08 -14.06 -11.39
C ARG A 30 -3.52 -14.27 -11.83
N SER A 31 -4.48 -13.96 -10.96
CA SER A 31 -5.90 -14.14 -11.23
C SER A 31 -6.74 -12.97 -10.71
N ARG A 32 -7.70 -12.49 -11.53
CA ARG A 32 -8.71 -11.51 -11.08
C ARG A 32 -9.60 -12.10 -9.99
N LYS A 33 -9.82 -13.42 -10.02
CA LYS A 33 -10.60 -14.14 -8.99
C LYS A 33 -9.95 -14.02 -7.62
N LEU A 34 -8.61 -13.96 -7.55
CA LEU A 34 -7.91 -13.76 -6.28
C LEU A 34 -8.21 -12.38 -5.70
N VAL A 35 -8.12 -11.33 -6.51
CA VAL A 35 -8.45 -9.95 -6.09
C VAL A 35 -9.90 -9.85 -5.59
N LYS A 36 -10.86 -10.45 -6.30
CA LYS A 36 -12.27 -10.46 -5.85
C LYS A 36 -12.44 -11.19 -4.51
N LYS A 37 -11.75 -12.31 -4.34
CA LYS A 37 -11.79 -13.08 -3.09
C LYS A 37 -11.12 -12.36 -1.93
N SER A 38 -10.04 -11.63 -2.15
CA SER A 38 -9.38 -10.87 -1.09
C SER A 38 -10.23 -9.71 -0.62
N ILE A 39 -10.88 -8.99 -1.55
CA ILE A 39 -11.86 -7.94 -1.20
C ILE A 39 -13.03 -8.56 -0.41
N LEU A 40 -13.62 -9.65 -0.88
CA LEU A 40 -14.71 -10.33 -0.16
C LEU A 40 -14.29 -10.81 1.24
N GLY A 41 -13.07 -11.35 1.35
CA GLY A 41 -12.47 -11.75 2.61
C GLY A 41 -12.34 -10.56 3.55
N LEU A 42 -11.81 -9.43 3.07
CA LEU A 42 -11.70 -8.17 3.80
C LEU A 42 -13.07 -7.67 4.25
N THR A 43 -14.07 -7.64 3.37
CA THR A 43 -15.45 -7.24 3.70
C THR A 43 -16.07 -8.14 4.78
N SER A 44 -15.75 -9.43 4.79
CA SER A 44 -16.27 -10.36 5.81
C SER A 44 -15.72 -10.08 7.22
N MET A 45 -14.63 -9.31 7.32
CA MET A 45 -14.01 -8.92 8.60
C MET A 45 -14.59 -7.64 9.20
N THR A 46 -15.55 -6.97 8.54
CA THR A 46 -16.15 -5.70 8.99
C THR A 46 -16.71 -5.76 10.40
N HIS A 47 -17.23 -6.91 10.84
CA HIS A 47 -17.75 -7.11 12.21
C HIS A 47 -16.69 -6.93 13.31
N ARG A 48 -15.41 -6.83 12.96
CA ARG A 48 -14.27 -6.63 13.88
C ARG A 48 -13.69 -5.22 13.85
N GLY A 49 -14.16 -4.32 12.99
CA GLY A 49 -13.71 -2.92 12.97
C GLY A 49 -14.72 -2.02 13.68
N ALA A 50 -14.26 -0.93 14.31
CA ALA A 50 -15.19 0.10 14.74
C ALA A 50 -15.66 0.93 13.55
N ILE A 51 -16.85 1.52 13.74
CA ILE A 51 -17.51 2.38 12.77
C ILE A 51 -17.62 3.75 13.42
N GLY A 52 -17.10 4.77 12.74
CA GLY A 52 -17.16 6.15 13.17
C GLY A 52 -18.59 6.69 13.24
N ALA A 53 -18.74 7.84 13.89
CA ALA A 53 -20.05 8.47 14.14
C ALA A 53 -20.83 8.82 12.86
N ASP A 54 -20.17 8.89 11.69
CA ASP A 54 -20.81 9.13 10.40
C ASP A 54 -21.34 7.86 9.71
N GLY A 55 -21.18 6.69 10.34
CA GLY A 55 -21.67 5.40 9.85
C GLY A 55 -20.95 4.86 8.61
N LYS A 56 -19.95 5.58 8.08
CA LYS A 56 -19.25 5.26 6.82
C LYS A 56 -17.73 5.19 6.99
N THR A 57 -17.18 5.91 7.95
CA THR A 57 -15.77 5.85 8.29
C THR A 57 -15.55 4.61 9.15
N GLY A 58 -14.65 3.72 8.73
CA GLY A 58 -14.16 2.63 9.57
C GLY A 58 -12.79 2.99 10.14
N ASP A 59 -12.31 2.22 11.12
CA ASP A 59 -10.99 2.45 11.71
C ASP A 59 -9.86 2.32 10.69
N GLY A 60 -10.00 1.46 9.68
CA GLY A 60 -9.05 1.38 8.58
C GLY A 60 -8.99 -0.03 8.01
N CYS A 61 -8.79 -0.12 6.70
CA CYS A 61 -8.65 -1.40 6.03
C CYS A 61 -7.63 -1.31 4.89
N GLY A 62 -6.98 -2.43 4.60
CA GLY A 62 -5.91 -2.47 3.63
C GLY A 62 -5.72 -3.83 2.96
N LEU A 63 -5.23 -3.77 1.72
CA LEU A 63 -4.83 -4.90 0.89
C LEU A 63 -3.40 -4.69 0.43
N LEU A 64 -2.53 -5.65 0.74
CA LEU A 64 -1.23 -5.78 0.10
C LEU A 64 -1.34 -6.83 -1.00
N PHE A 65 -0.87 -6.48 -2.18
CA PHE A 65 -0.81 -7.36 -3.34
C PHE A 65 0.62 -7.52 -3.84
N ASP A 66 0.86 -8.56 -4.63
CA ASP A 66 2.04 -8.53 -5.50
C ASP A 66 1.95 -7.39 -6.53
N LEU A 67 3.10 -6.83 -6.89
CA LEU A 67 3.19 -5.81 -7.92
C LEU A 67 3.04 -6.47 -9.31
N ASN A 68 1.95 -6.13 -10.00
CA ASN A 68 1.69 -6.57 -11.37
C ASN A 68 2.22 -5.52 -12.36
N HIS A 69 3.49 -5.65 -12.75
CA HIS A 69 4.15 -4.73 -13.69
C HIS A 69 3.35 -4.54 -14.97
N SER A 70 2.84 -5.61 -15.59
CA SER A 70 2.06 -5.52 -16.83
C SER A 70 0.79 -4.67 -16.69
N PHE A 71 0.10 -4.75 -15.54
CA PHE A 71 -1.04 -3.89 -15.26
C PHE A 71 -0.64 -2.42 -15.18
N PHE A 72 0.43 -2.11 -14.45
CA PHE A 72 0.88 -0.73 -14.29
C PHE A 72 1.51 -0.14 -15.56
N LYS A 73 2.22 -0.93 -16.38
CA LYS A 73 2.66 -0.52 -17.72
C LYS A 73 1.48 -0.07 -18.57
N LEU A 74 0.39 -0.87 -18.58
CA LEU A 74 -0.83 -0.54 -19.31
C LEU A 74 -1.47 0.75 -18.80
N LYS A 75 -1.52 0.94 -17.47
CA LYS A 75 -2.10 2.14 -16.85
C LYS A 75 -1.31 3.39 -17.17
N VAL A 76 0.00 3.36 -16.93
CA VAL A 76 0.88 4.49 -17.18
C VAL A 76 0.93 4.84 -18.66
N GLY A 77 1.04 3.85 -19.55
CA GLY A 77 1.02 4.10 -20.99
C GLY A 77 -0.31 4.67 -21.48
N GLY A 78 -1.44 4.20 -20.94
CA GLY A 78 -2.76 4.68 -21.34
C GLY A 78 -3.18 6.02 -20.74
N GLU A 79 -2.68 6.36 -19.54
CA GLU A 79 -3.09 7.56 -18.81
C GLU A 79 -2.09 8.72 -18.97
N LEU A 80 -0.80 8.42 -19.12
CA LEU A 80 0.28 9.41 -19.10
C LEU A 80 1.15 9.41 -20.37
N ASP A 81 0.89 8.50 -21.33
CA ASP A 81 1.68 8.34 -22.57
C ASP A 81 3.18 8.09 -22.31
N VAL A 82 3.49 7.37 -21.22
CA VAL A 82 4.85 6.99 -20.85
C VAL A 82 5.02 5.48 -20.94
N GLU A 83 6.08 5.04 -21.62
CA GLU A 83 6.47 3.64 -21.66
C GLU A 83 7.40 3.29 -20.49
N LEU A 84 6.93 2.40 -19.62
CA LEU A 84 7.75 1.87 -18.52
C LEU A 84 8.56 0.64 -18.97
N PRO A 85 9.76 0.41 -18.41
CA PRO A 85 10.51 -0.82 -18.64
C PRO A 85 9.77 -2.04 -18.08
N ASP A 86 10.26 -3.24 -18.38
CA ASP A 86 9.64 -4.48 -17.88
C ASP A 86 9.80 -4.68 -16.37
N PHE A 87 10.82 -4.03 -15.78
CA PHE A 87 11.11 -4.12 -14.36
C PHE A 87 11.27 -2.73 -13.76
N PHE A 88 10.43 -2.42 -12.78
CA PHE A 88 10.41 -1.17 -12.04
C PHE A 88 9.87 -1.40 -10.63
N ALA A 89 10.07 -0.41 -9.77
CA ALA A 89 9.44 -0.34 -8.45
C ALA A 89 8.28 0.66 -8.46
N VAL A 90 7.38 0.52 -7.51
CA VAL A 90 6.32 1.51 -7.25
C VAL A 90 6.40 1.95 -5.80
N ALA A 91 6.49 3.26 -5.59
CA ALA A 91 6.22 3.88 -4.30
C ALA A 91 4.78 4.37 -4.26
N GLN A 92 3.96 3.86 -3.35
CA GLN A 92 2.62 4.33 -3.05
C GLN A 92 2.71 5.32 -1.88
N LEU A 93 2.25 6.55 -2.11
CA LEU A 93 2.46 7.67 -1.19
C LEU A 93 1.13 8.31 -0.80
N PHE A 94 1.01 8.67 0.47
CA PHE A 94 0.05 9.67 0.94
C PHE A 94 0.80 10.98 1.19
N HIS A 95 0.18 12.09 0.79
CA HIS A 95 0.80 13.39 0.95
C HIS A 95 -0.26 14.50 1.05
N LYS A 96 0.04 15.55 1.81
CA LYS A 96 -0.87 16.68 2.01
C LYS A 96 -0.73 17.75 0.93
N ASN A 97 0.50 18.11 0.58
CA ASN A 97 0.78 19.05 -0.51
C ASN A 97 0.73 18.35 -1.88
N ASP A 98 0.89 19.07 -2.98
CA ASP A 98 1.10 18.46 -4.29
C ASP A 98 2.37 17.59 -4.28
N ILE A 99 2.40 16.50 -5.06
CA ILE A 99 3.55 15.62 -5.16
C ILE A 99 4.80 16.36 -5.67
N ASP A 100 4.62 17.41 -6.47
CA ASP A 100 5.70 18.27 -6.97
C ASP A 100 6.51 18.94 -5.85
N PHE A 101 5.89 19.22 -4.70
CA PHE A 101 6.58 19.77 -3.54
C PHE A 101 7.65 18.80 -2.99
N TYR A 102 7.35 17.49 -3.01
CA TYR A 102 8.23 16.45 -2.49
C TYR A 102 9.22 15.94 -3.55
N TYR A 103 8.92 16.14 -4.84
CA TYR A 103 9.62 15.55 -5.98
C TYR A 103 11.14 15.75 -5.93
N SER A 104 11.61 16.99 -5.71
CA SER A 104 13.05 17.30 -5.72
C SER A 104 13.83 16.54 -4.63
N SER A 105 13.26 16.45 -3.43
CA SER A 105 13.88 15.72 -2.32
C SER A 105 13.87 14.21 -2.58
N ILE A 106 12.73 13.66 -3.02
CA ILE A 106 12.59 12.24 -3.34
C ILE A 106 13.57 11.85 -4.46
N SER A 107 13.60 12.64 -5.54
CA SER A 107 14.51 12.44 -6.67
C SER A 107 15.97 12.46 -6.22
N LYS A 108 16.36 13.40 -5.35
CA LYS A 108 17.72 13.45 -4.78
C LYS A 108 18.07 12.16 -4.03
N PHE A 109 17.18 11.65 -3.17
CA PHE A 109 17.45 10.43 -2.40
C PHE A 109 17.50 9.18 -3.29
N LEU A 110 16.60 9.06 -4.27
CA LEU A 110 16.63 8.00 -5.27
C LEU A 110 17.94 8.01 -6.07
N ASN A 111 18.33 9.19 -6.56
CA ASN A 111 19.56 9.37 -7.31
C ASN A 111 20.81 8.95 -6.51
N SER A 112 20.82 9.19 -5.19
CA SER A 112 21.93 8.75 -4.33
C SER A 112 22.09 7.22 -4.24
N GLN A 113 21.07 6.46 -4.65
CA GLN A 113 21.04 5.00 -4.63
C GLN A 113 21.03 4.39 -6.06
N ASP A 114 21.46 5.16 -7.07
CA ASP A 114 21.43 4.79 -8.49
C ASP A 114 20.02 4.47 -9.03
N LEU A 115 19.01 5.10 -8.45
CA LEU A 115 17.60 5.01 -8.86
C LEU A 115 17.15 6.31 -9.53
N ASP A 116 16.11 6.23 -10.35
CA ASP A 116 15.50 7.38 -11.00
C ASP A 116 13.98 7.30 -10.98
N ILE A 117 13.33 8.46 -11.07
CA ILE A 117 11.88 8.55 -11.24
C ILE A 117 11.57 8.46 -12.73
N ALA A 118 10.82 7.43 -13.12
CA ALA A 118 10.33 7.31 -14.49
C ALA A 118 9.12 8.22 -14.71
N VAL A 119 8.14 8.18 -13.81
CA VAL A 119 6.94 9.01 -13.86
C VAL A 119 6.20 9.00 -12.52
N THR A 120 5.42 10.04 -12.28
CA THR A 120 4.46 10.12 -11.17
C THR A 120 3.04 10.00 -11.69
N ARG A 121 2.20 9.21 -11.02
CA ARG A 121 0.80 8.97 -11.36
C ARG A 121 -0.09 9.29 -10.17
N SER A 122 -1.09 10.13 -10.34
CA SER A 122 -2.15 10.28 -9.36
C SER A 122 -3.02 9.01 -9.33
N VAL A 123 -3.30 8.46 -8.15
CA VAL A 123 -4.08 7.22 -8.04
C VAL A 123 -5.56 7.55 -8.24
N PRO A 124 -6.25 6.89 -9.19
CA PRO A 124 -7.66 7.18 -9.45
C PRO A 124 -8.53 6.69 -8.29
N VAL A 125 -9.18 7.64 -7.62
CA VAL A 125 -10.04 7.39 -6.45
C VAL A 125 -11.44 7.98 -6.59
N ASN A 126 -12.41 7.41 -5.87
CA ASN A 126 -13.78 7.92 -5.79
C ASN A 126 -14.11 8.41 -4.36
N ASN A 127 -14.02 9.72 -4.16
CA ASN A 127 -14.20 10.35 -2.85
C ASN A 127 -15.66 10.35 -2.34
N GLU A 128 -16.63 10.09 -3.22
CA GLU A 128 -18.06 10.06 -2.86
C GLU A 128 -18.41 8.89 -1.94
N VAL A 129 -17.59 7.83 -1.96
CA VAL A 129 -17.77 6.64 -1.15
C VAL A 129 -17.47 6.92 0.34
N LEU A 130 -16.58 7.86 0.62
CA LEU A 130 -16.10 8.13 1.97
C LEU A 130 -17.10 8.88 2.83
N GLY A 131 -17.10 8.58 4.13
CA GLY A 131 -17.78 9.37 5.16
C GLY A 131 -17.19 10.77 5.33
N LYS A 132 -17.89 11.65 6.05
CA LYS A 132 -17.45 13.03 6.27
C LYS A 132 -16.11 13.07 7.01
N ILE A 133 -15.91 12.19 7.99
CA ILE A 133 -14.70 12.16 8.81
C ILE A 133 -13.50 11.71 7.96
N ALA A 134 -13.64 10.61 7.23
CA ALA A 134 -12.61 10.12 6.32
C ALA A 134 -12.25 11.16 5.23
N ARG A 135 -13.25 11.84 4.66
CA ARG A 135 -13.04 12.85 3.61
C ARG A 135 -12.28 14.08 4.08
N GLN A 136 -12.50 14.50 5.33
CA GLN A 136 -11.77 15.64 5.92
C GLN A 136 -10.27 15.36 6.14
N ASN A 137 -9.92 14.07 6.29
CA ASN A 137 -8.55 13.62 6.53
C ASN A 137 -7.98 12.87 5.31
N LEU A 138 -8.58 13.02 4.12
CA LEU A 138 -8.16 12.32 2.91
C LEU A 138 -6.85 12.94 2.39
N PRO A 139 -5.74 12.17 2.34
CA PRO A 139 -4.52 12.66 1.69
C PRO A 139 -4.66 12.62 0.17
N ASN A 140 -3.80 13.37 -0.53
CA ASN A 140 -3.52 13.07 -1.93
C ASN A 140 -2.81 11.72 -2.00
N ILE A 141 -3.14 10.92 -3.02
CA ILE A 141 -2.58 9.58 -3.19
C ILE A 141 -1.89 9.51 -4.54
N SER A 142 -0.59 9.27 -4.53
CA SER A 142 0.23 9.20 -5.74
C SER A 142 1.10 7.96 -5.76
N GLN A 143 1.43 7.53 -6.97
CA GLN A 143 2.39 6.47 -7.27
C GLN A 143 3.61 7.08 -7.97
N ILE A 144 4.80 6.82 -7.44
CA ILE A 144 6.05 7.10 -8.15
C ILE A 144 6.58 5.79 -8.73
N PHE A 145 6.77 5.76 -10.04
CA PHE A 145 7.38 4.65 -10.75
C PHE A 145 8.89 4.85 -10.79
N ILE A 146 9.63 3.89 -10.27
CA ILE A 146 11.07 4.02 -10.03
C ILE A 146 11.81 2.98 -10.86
N THR A 147 12.87 3.42 -11.53
CA THR A 147 13.75 2.58 -12.34
C THR A 147 15.17 2.63 -11.82
N SER A 148 16.00 1.65 -12.16
CA SER A 148 17.44 1.73 -11.89
C SER A 148 18.16 2.40 -13.05
N LYS A 149 19.16 3.23 -12.74
CA LYS A 149 20.15 3.74 -13.71
C LYS A 149 21.14 2.68 -14.15
N ASN A 150 21.29 1.63 -13.35
CA ASN A 150 22.19 0.52 -13.62
C ASN A 150 21.40 -0.64 -14.26
N ILE A 151 21.65 -0.89 -15.55
CA ILE A 151 20.98 -1.96 -16.32
C ILE A 151 21.25 -3.37 -15.74
N ASN A 152 22.32 -3.54 -14.97
CA ASN A 152 22.73 -4.82 -14.39
C ASN A 152 22.33 -4.99 -12.92
N LEU A 153 21.50 -4.09 -12.38
CA LEU A 153 21.05 -4.21 -10.99
C LEU A 153 20.15 -5.44 -10.85
N ASN A 154 20.58 -6.41 -10.04
CA ASN A 154 19.73 -7.54 -9.70
C ASN A 154 18.58 -7.10 -8.77
N LYS A 155 17.56 -7.95 -8.64
CA LYS A 155 16.33 -7.62 -7.93
C LYS A 155 16.57 -7.34 -6.44
N GLU A 156 17.41 -8.15 -5.82
CA GLU A 156 17.75 -8.04 -4.40
C GLU A 156 18.47 -6.73 -4.10
N ARG A 157 19.37 -6.31 -4.98
CA ARG A 157 20.05 -5.02 -4.86
C ARG A 157 19.12 -3.86 -5.13
N PHE A 158 18.17 -3.99 -6.07
CA PHE A 158 17.15 -2.97 -6.30
C PHE A 158 16.29 -2.76 -5.03
N GLU A 159 15.79 -3.83 -4.43
CA GLU A 159 15.07 -3.73 -3.15
C GLU A 159 15.91 -3.11 -2.02
N ALA A 160 17.19 -3.47 -1.93
CA ALA A 160 18.09 -2.87 -0.94
C ALA A 160 18.27 -1.36 -1.15
N CYS A 161 18.46 -0.92 -2.41
CA CYS A 161 18.55 0.50 -2.76
C CYS A 161 17.23 1.25 -2.47
N LEU A 162 16.08 0.62 -2.76
CA LEU A 162 14.76 1.18 -2.46
C LEU A 162 14.56 1.35 -0.95
N LEU A 163 14.91 0.34 -0.16
CA LEU A 163 14.82 0.40 1.30
C LEU A 163 15.70 1.53 1.86
N GLN A 164 16.92 1.70 1.32
CA GLN A 164 17.80 2.78 1.74
C GLN A 164 17.24 4.16 1.35
N ALA A 165 16.74 4.32 0.12
CA ALA A 165 16.11 5.56 -0.32
C ALA A 165 14.85 5.89 0.50
N ARG A 166 14.02 4.89 0.79
CA ARG A 166 12.83 5.01 1.63
C ARG A 166 13.18 5.55 3.01
N LYS A 167 14.21 5.00 3.66
CA LYS A 167 14.68 5.49 4.97
C LYS A 167 15.06 6.96 4.94
N PHE A 168 15.78 7.41 3.92
CA PHE A 168 16.13 8.82 3.78
C PHE A 168 14.91 9.71 3.53
N ILE A 169 13.92 9.22 2.77
CA ILE A 169 12.66 9.93 2.53
C ILE A 169 11.88 10.06 3.85
N GLU A 170 11.71 8.97 4.60
CA GLU A 170 11.01 8.95 5.89
C GLU A 170 11.73 9.80 6.95
N GLU A 171 13.07 9.79 6.99
CA GLU A 171 13.84 10.65 7.90
C GLU A 171 13.72 12.14 7.53
N LYS A 172 13.59 12.45 6.24
CA LYS A 172 13.40 13.83 5.77
C LYS A 172 12.00 14.36 6.03
N PHE A 173 11.00 13.48 5.92
CA PHE A 173 9.59 13.78 6.09
C PHE A 173 9.05 12.97 7.27
N ASP A 174 9.43 13.39 8.47
CA ASP A 174 9.18 12.69 9.74
C ASP A 174 7.75 12.87 10.28
N ASN A 175 6.91 13.60 9.56
CA ASN A 175 5.51 13.82 9.89
C ASN A 175 4.59 12.99 9.00
N ASP A 176 4.16 11.84 9.51
CA ASP A 176 3.26 10.91 8.82
C ASP A 176 1.89 11.52 8.43
N GLU A 177 1.45 12.58 9.11
CA GLU A 177 0.22 13.31 8.73
C GLU A 177 0.42 14.19 7.49
N GLU A 178 1.66 14.56 7.19
CA GLU A 178 2.00 15.38 6.03
C GLU A 178 2.42 14.52 4.83
N PHE A 179 3.25 13.51 5.05
CA PHE A 179 3.80 12.66 4.01
C PHE A 179 4.05 11.26 4.55
N TYR A 180 3.62 10.25 3.81
CA TYR A 180 3.71 8.87 4.26
C TYR A 180 3.95 7.88 3.12
N VAL A 181 4.94 6.99 3.29
CA VAL A 181 5.25 5.93 2.33
C VAL A 181 4.48 4.65 2.69
N CYS A 182 3.40 4.35 1.98
CA CYS A 182 2.62 3.13 2.21
C CYS A 182 3.36 1.86 1.76
N SER A 183 4.03 1.93 0.62
CA SER A 183 4.85 0.83 0.14
C SER A 183 5.85 1.37 -0.86
N MET A 184 7.04 0.80 -0.94
CA MET A 184 8.06 1.15 -1.94
C MET A 184 8.86 -0.09 -2.28
N SER A 185 8.45 -0.79 -3.34
CA SER A 185 8.97 -2.12 -3.68
C SER A 185 8.85 -2.44 -5.17
N THR A 186 9.67 -3.38 -5.65
CA THR A 186 9.51 -4.04 -6.96
C THR A 186 8.58 -5.24 -6.90
N GLN A 187 8.13 -5.65 -5.70
CA GLN A 187 7.43 -6.91 -5.48
C GLN A 187 6.03 -6.76 -4.92
N THR A 188 5.78 -5.73 -4.12
CA THR A 188 4.52 -5.52 -3.40
C THR A 188 3.97 -4.12 -3.64
N ILE A 189 2.66 -3.97 -3.45
CA ILE A 189 1.99 -2.68 -3.39
C ILE A 189 0.84 -2.73 -2.40
N VAL A 190 0.66 -1.65 -1.65
CA VAL A 190 -0.38 -1.53 -0.62
C VAL A 190 -1.47 -0.56 -1.08
N TYR A 191 -2.73 -1.00 -0.98
CA TYR A 191 -3.92 -0.16 -1.08
C TYR A 191 -4.58 -0.13 0.28
N LYS A 192 -4.54 1.02 0.97
CA LYS A 192 -5.06 1.16 2.33
C LYS A 192 -5.78 2.49 2.56
N GLY A 193 -6.54 2.60 3.63
CA GLY A 193 -7.03 3.90 4.11
C GLY A 193 -8.16 3.81 5.13
N LEU A 194 -8.62 4.98 5.57
CA LEU A 194 -9.68 5.16 6.56
C LEU A 194 -11.07 5.00 5.93
N MET A 195 -11.48 3.75 5.74
CA MET A 195 -12.78 3.41 5.16
C MET A 195 -13.24 2.03 5.64
N LEU A 196 -14.54 1.75 5.50
CA LEU A 196 -15.06 0.40 5.73
C LEU A 196 -14.47 -0.58 4.70
N PRO A 197 -14.19 -1.84 5.08
CA PRO A 197 -13.77 -2.91 4.16
C PRO A 197 -14.61 -3.07 2.89
N SER A 198 -15.92 -2.86 2.98
CA SER A 198 -16.84 -2.95 1.83
C SER A 198 -16.66 -1.83 0.81
N ALA A 199 -15.93 -0.77 1.17
CA ALA A 199 -15.79 0.45 0.39
C ALA A 199 -14.47 0.50 -0.41
N ILE A 200 -13.52 -0.40 -0.12
CA ILE A 200 -12.13 -0.27 -0.60
C ILE A 200 -12.00 -0.35 -2.13
N ASP A 201 -12.77 -1.23 -2.77
CA ASP A 201 -12.76 -1.36 -4.24
C ASP A 201 -13.63 -0.32 -4.92
N GLU A 202 -14.58 0.28 -4.20
CA GLU A 202 -15.29 1.45 -4.69
C GLU A 202 -14.48 2.73 -4.62
N PHE A 203 -13.65 2.86 -3.59
CA PHE A 203 -12.75 3.97 -3.40
C PHE A 203 -11.56 3.91 -4.38
N TYR A 204 -10.80 2.81 -4.41
CA TYR A 204 -9.67 2.65 -5.33
C TYR A 204 -10.10 2.06 -6.67
N LEU A 205 -10.15 2.90 -7.72
CA LEU A 205 -10.67 2.49 -9.03
C LEU A 205 -9.79 1.43 -9.72
N ASP A 206 -8.50 1.38 -9.41
CA ASP A 206 -7.61 0.32 -9.88
C ASP A 206 -8.06 -1.09 -9.41
N LEU A 207 -8.65 -1.19 -8.21
CA LEU A 207 -9.15 -2.47 -7.67
C LEU A 207 -10.40 -2.98 -8.40
N LYS A 208 -11.15 -2.08 -9.05
CA LYS A 208 -12.30 -2.40 -9.90
C LYS A 208 -11.86 -2.91 -11.27
N ASP A 209 -10.68 -2.54 -11.76
CA ASP A 209 -10.23 -2.93 -13.09
C ASP A 209 -10.16 -4.46 -13.27
N LYS A 210 -10.68 -4.94 -14.41
CA LYS A 210 -10.68 -6.36 -14.79
C LYS A 210 -9.28 -6.89 -15.12
N ASN A 211 -8.36 -6.00 -15.50
CA ASN A 211 -6.97 -6.30 -15.84
C ASN A 211 -6.09 -6.45 -14.59
N LEU A 212 -6.52 -5.93 -13.43
CA LEU A 212 -5.81 -6.16 -12.18
C LEU A 212 -5.94 -7.63 -11.76
N LYS A 213 -4.85 -8.37 -11.90
CA LYS A 213 -4.76 -9.79 -11.55
C LYS A 213 -3.60 -9.97 -10.59
N GLN A 214 -3.79 -10.76 -9.53
CA GLN A 214 -2.78 -10.95 -8.49
C GLN A 214 -2.60 -12.43 -8.14
N ARG A 215 -1.40 -12.78 -7.69
CA ARG A 215 -1.01 -14.14 -7.30
C ARG A 215 -1.10 -14.33 -5.80
N PHE A 216 -0.98 -13.28 -5.01
CA PHE A 216 -1.30 -13.30 -3.59
C PHE A 216 -1.90 -11.97 -3.12
N ALA A 217 -2.59 -12.03 -1.98
CA ALA A 217 -3.14 -10.87 -1.31
C ALA A 217 -3.11 -11.10 0.20
N TYR A 218 -2.67 -10.09 0.93
CA TYR A 218 -2.75 -10.02 2.38
C TYR A 218 -3.71 -8.89 2.76
N SER A 219 -4.68 -9.18 3.62
CA SER A 219 -5.78 -8.28 3.98
C SER A 219 -5.71 -8.00 5.47
N ILE A 220 -5.85 -6.74 5.87
CA ILE A 220 -5.94 -6.31 7.27
C ILE A 220 -7.15 -5.40 7.45
N ASN A 221 -7.90 -5.59 8.54
CA ASN A 221 -8.97 -4.72 8.97
C ASN A 221 -8.71 -4.15 10.38
N ASP A 222 -7.81 -3.16 10.46
CA ASP A 222 -7.56 -2.27 11.62
C ASP A 222 -6.47 -1.24 11.26
N PHE A 223 -6.59 0.00 11.75
CA PHE A 223 -5.61 1.07 11.60
C PHE A 223 -4.27 0.75 12.26
N GLN A 224 -4.28 0.22 13.49
CA GLN A 224 -3.02 0.03 14.24
C GLN A 224 -2.14 -1.05 13.59
N GLN A 225 -2.76 -2.07 13.00
CA GLN A 225 -2.06 -3.11 12.25
C GLN A 225 -1.90 -2.80 10.76
N ILE A 226 -2.51 -1.74 10.22
CA ILE A 226 -2.31 -1.38 8.82
C ILE A 226 -0.87 -0.98 8.54
N HIS A 227 -0.17 -0.50 9.58
CA HIS A 227 1.26 -0.25 9.55
C HIS A 227 2.09 -1.52 9.35
N CYS A 228 1.55 -2.69 9.71
CA CYS A 228 2.19 -3.97 9.45
C CYS A 228 2.26 -4.30 7.95
N LEU A 229 1.45 -3.66 7.09
CA LEU A 229 1.59 -3.81 5.64
C LEU A 229 2.83 -3.12 5.08
N ASP A 230 3.35 -2.11 5.77
CA ASP A 230 4.40 -1.26 5.23
C ASP A 230 5.79 -1.90 5.39
N GLY A 231 5.92 -2.91 6.25
CA GLY A 231 7.16 -3.67 6.48
C GLY A 231 7.26 -5.00 5.71
N ILE A 232 6.29 -5.34 4.88
CA ILE A 232 6.21 -6.60 4.10
C ILE A 232 6.53 -6.35 2.62
#